data_AF-A0A2N5XF70-F1
#
_entry.id   AF-A0A2N5XF70-F1
#
_cell.length_a   1.000
_cell.length_b   1.000
_cell.length_c   1.000
_cell.angle_alpha   90.00
_cell.angle_beta   90.00
_cell.angle_gamma   90.00
#
_symmetry.space_group_name_H-M   'P 1'
#
loop_
_entity.id
_entity.type
_entity.pdbx_description
1 polymer ?
#
loop_
_entity_poly.entity_id
_entity_poly.type
_entity_poly.pdbx_seq_one_letter_code
_entity_poly.pdbx_strand_id
1 'polypeptide(L)'
;LPARVRAAAPAANTSWGAGPSLGLFLRRGGFSPYFVSHFMTPLVSAVWSCAPHTAAEYPARYLFRFLEHHGMLSVTGSPQWRTVSGGSREYVERVAKQLTAVRTGAPVRTVVRHASSADVVTEDGAVHAVDAVVVATHPDQALRLLHRPTGQERAALGAFRYSRNETLLHTDDGLLPRAAGARASWNYLMPSCDGPADAVRVSYDMNRLQRLRSPQPHVVTLNGADRVAPEKVLARTVYEHPVYTAESVAAQSLLPGLNTGVTAFAGAYHGWGFHEDGCRSGVAAARSLGAEW
;
A
#
# COMPACT_ATOMS: atom_id res chain seq x y z
N LEU A 1 -17.84 31.56 15.36
CA LEU A 1 -17.94 30.83 14.08
C LEU A 1 -16.53 30.46 13.62
N PRO A 2 -16.12 29.18 13.57
CA PRO A 2 -14.85 28.84 12.96
C PRO A 2 -15.02 28.73 11.44
N ALA A 3 -14.17 29.44 10.70
CA ALA A 3 -14.15 29.46 9.24
C ALA A 3 -13.83 28.06 8.70
N ARG A 4 -14.83 27.42 8.10
CA ARG A 4 -14.64 26.22 7.28
C ARG A 4 -14.04 26.67 5.95
N VAL A 5 -12.78 26.31 5.68
CA VAL A 5 -12.25 26.33 4.32
C VAL A 5 -12.98 25.24 3.55
N ARG A 6 -14.02 25.63 2.79
CA ARG A 6 -14.64 24.75 1.79
C ARG A 6 -13.73 24.71 0.57
N ALA A 7 -12.85 23.73 0.50
CA ALA A 7 -12.28 23.33 -0.79
C ALA A 7 -13.34 22.50 -1.51
N ALA A 8 -13.85 23.00 -2.63
CA ALA A 8 -14.72 22.25 -3.51
C ALA A 8 -13.98 21.01 -4.04
N ALA A 9 -14.63 19.85 -4.01
CA ALA A 9 -14.10 18.63 -4.62
C ALA A 9 -13.97 18.83 -6.14
N PRO A 10 -12.76 18.74 -6.73
CA PRO A 10 -12.64 18.79 -8.18
C PRO A 10 -13.09 17.46 -8.80
N ALA A 11 -13.73 17.55 -9.96
CA ALA A 11 -14.13 16.42 -10.80
C ALA A 11 -12.96 15.47 -11.09
N ALA A 12 -13.28 14.20 -11.32
CA ALA A 12 -12.40 13.03 -11.43
C ALA A 12 -11.35 13.05 -12.57
N ASN A 13 -11.06 14.20 -13.20
CA ASN A 13 -10.19 14.27 -14.37
C ASN A 13 -9.26 15.50 -14.44
N THR A 14 -8.72 15.94 -13.30
CA THR A 14 -7.69 17.00 -13.28
C THR A 14 -6.33 16.41 -12.92
N SER A 15 -5.36 16.47 -13.84
CA SER A 15 -3.97 16.09 -13.58
C SER A 15 -3.32 17.14 -12.68
N TRP A 16 -3.37 16.93 -11.37
CA TRP A 16 -2.68 17.77 -10.40
C TRP A 16 -1.23 17.30 -10.29
N GLY A 17 -0.27 18.13 -10.71
CA GLY A 17 1.14 17.81 -10.55
C GLY A 17 1.49 17.43 -9.09
N ALA A 18 2.48 16.55 -8.93
CA ALA A 18 2.91 15.97 -7.65
C ALA A 18 3.21 17.03 -6.55
N GLY A 19 3.58 18.26 -6.95
CA GLY A 19 4.00 19.32 -6.03
C GLY A 19 5.44 19.08 -5.53
N PRO A 20 5.94 19.91 -4.60
CA PRO A 20 7.25 19.68 -3.99
C PRO A 20 7.24 18.39 -3.16
N SER A 21 8.42 17.84 -2.89
CA SER A 21 8.56 16.80 -1.85
C SER A 21 8.15 17.34 -0.49
N LEU A 22 7.74 16.44 0.40
CA LEU A 22 7.35 16.78 1.77
C LEU A 22 8.45 17.53 2.51
N GLY A 23 9.70 17.08 2.38
CA GLY A 23 10.85 17.73 2.99
C GLY A 23 11.03 19.17 2.50
N LEU A 24 10.88 19.42 1.19
CA LEU A 24 10.97 20.78 0.65
C LEU A 24 9.81 21.65 1.12
N PHE A 25 8.59 21.11 1.18
CA PHE A 25 7.42 21.81 1.71
C PHE A 25 7.64 22.23 3.17
N LEU A 26 8.08 21.29 4.02
CA LEU A 26 8.29 21.54 5.45
C LEU A 26 9.41 22.57 5.70
N ARG A 27 10.52 22.50 4.94
CA ARG A 27 11.59 23.51 5.03
C ARG A 27 11.09 24.90 4.63
N ARG A 28 10.37 25.02 3.50
CA ARG A 28 9.82 26.30 3.03
C ARG A 28 8.78 26.88 3.99
N GLY A 29 8.02 26.02 4.67
CA GLY A 29 7.03 26.42 5.67
C GLY A 29 7.62 26.78 7.04
N GLY A 30 8.94 26.65 7.24
CA GLY A 30 9.58 26.99 8.52
C GLY A 30 9.23 26.03 9.66
N PHE A 31 8.85 24.79 9.36
CA PHE A 31 8.53 23.80 10.39
C PHE A 31 9.79 23.39 11.18
N SER A 32 9.66 23.25 12.50
CA SER A 32 10.81 22.94 13.36
C SER A 32 11.35 21.53 13.11
N PRO A 33 12.67 21.30 13.27
CA PRO A 33 13.24 19.95 13.19
C PRO A 33 12.57 18.96 14.14
N TYR A 34 12.16 19.43 15.33
CA TYR A 34 11.42 18.62 16.29
C TYR A 34 10.10 18.13 15.72
N PHE A 35 9.27 19.02 15.17
CA PHE A 35 8.00 18.66 14.54
C PHE A 35 8.19 17.71 13.36
N VAL A 36 9.19 17.96 12.51
CA VAL A 36 9.48 17.10 11.36
C VAL A 36 9.82 15.68 11.82
N SER A 37 10.79 15.55 12.73
CA SER A 37 11.29 14.24 13.17
C SER A 37 10.33 13.48 14.10
N HIS A 38 9.54 14.18 14.94
CA HIS A 38 8.72 13.55 15.98
C HIS A 38 7.23 13.45 15.64
N PHE A 39 6.78 14.13 14.58
CA PHE A 39 5.39 14.06 14.14
C PHE A 39 5.25 13.70 12.67
N MET A 40 5.77 14.53 11.75
CA MET A 40 5.52 14.33 10.31
C MET A 40 6.17 13.05 9.77
N THR A 41 7.43 12.80 10.10
CA THR A 41 8.12 11.59 9.66
C THR A 41 7.48 10.33 10.23
N PRO A 42 7.24 10.20 11.55
CA PRO A 42 6.53 9.05 12.11
C PRO A 42 5.13 8.83 11.51
N LEU A 43 4.38 9.91 11.24
CA LEU A 43 3.06 9.84 10.61
C LEU A 43 3.13 9.17 9.24
N VAL A 44 4.01 9.66 8.36
CA VAL A 44 4.14 9.14 6.98
C VAL A 44 4.78 7.75 7.00
N SER A 45 5.82 7.54 7.79
CA SER A 45 6.47 6.23 7.91
C SER A 45 5.52 5.16 8.45
N ALA A 46 4.64 5.49 9.40
CA ALA A 46 3.66 4.54 9.92
C ALA A 46 2.58 4.18 8.88
N VAL A 47 2.08 5.16 8.12
CA VAL A 47 1.02 4.96 7.12
C VAL A 47 1.49 4.14 5.92
N TRP A 48 2.71 4.39 5.43
CA TRP A 48 3.24 3.72 4.22
C TRP A 48 4.38 2.74 4.48
N SER A 49 4.69 2.45 5.75
CA SER A 49 5.78 1.53 6.14
C SER A 49 7.08 1.84 5.38
N CYS A 50 7.46 3.12 5.33
CA CYS A 50 8.63 3.59 4.59
C CYS A 50 9.67 4.23 5.52
N ALA A 51 10.94 4.10 5.15
CA ALA A 51 12.03 4.68 5.93
C ALA A 51 11.92 6.22 5.99
N PRO A 52 12.45 6.87 7.06
CA PRO A 52 12.37 8.32 7.24
C PRO A 52 12.79 9.16 6.03
N HIS A 53 13.87 8.77 5.33
CA HIS A 53 14.33 9.48 4.13
C HIS A 53 13.32 9.36 2.99
N THR A 54 12.69 8.20 2.81
CA THR A 54 11.64 7.98 1.82
C THR A 54 10.39 8.82 2.12
N ALA A 55 10.03 8.94 3.40
CA ALA A 55 8.92 9.78 3.83
C ALA A 55 9.12 11.26 3.46
N ALA A 56 10.36 11.76 3.52
CA ALA A 56 10.69 13.15 3.14
C ALA A 56 10.54 13.42 1.63
N GLU A 57 10.69 12.40 0.78
CA GLU A 57 10.55 12.51 -0.68
C GLU A 57 9.09 12.40 -1.14
N TYR A 58 8.17 12.05 -0.25
CA TYR A 58 6.75 11.88 -0.57
C TYR A 58 6.17 13.16 -1.20
N PRO A 59 5.40 13.08 -2.31
CA PRO A 59 4.77 14.26 -2.92
C PRO A 59 3.78 14.94 -1.97
N ALA A 60 4.10 16.16 -1.53
CA ALA A 60 3.40 16.82 -0.43
C ALA A 60 1.89 17.01 -0.73
N ARG A 61 1.56 17.41 -1.97
CA ARG A 61 0.15 17.63 -2.36
C ARG A 61 -0.64 16.33 -2.32
N TYR A 62 -0.03 15.23 -2.79
CA TYR A 62 -0.66 13.91 -2.78
C TYR A 62 -0.88 13.41 -1.36
N LEU A 63 0.12 13.57 -0.49
CA LEU A 63 0.04 13.25 0.94
C LEU A 63 -1.08 14.02 1.63
N PHE A 64 -1.12 15.35 1.49
CA PHE A 64 -2.10 16.15 2.21
C PHE A 64 -3.54 15.86 1.78
N ARG A 65 -3.77 15.52 0.51
CA ARG A 65 -5.09 15.04 0.07
C ARG A 65 -5.48 13.73 0.73
N PHE A 66 -4.55 12.80 0.83
CA PHE A 66 -4.80 11.56 1.57
C PHE A 66 -5.15 11.88 3.03
N LEU A 67 -4.35 12.69 3.71
CA LEU A 67 -4.60 13.05 5.10
C LEU A 67 -5.94 13.80 5.28
N GLU A 68 -6.33 14.65 4.32
CA GLU A 68 -7.62 15.34 4.32
C GLU A 68 -8.79 14.35 4.20
N HIS A 69 -8.75 13.46 3.21
CA HIS A 69 -9.79 12.43 2.99
C HIS A 69 -9.95 11.50 4.20
N HIS A 70 -8.87 11.28 4.96
CA HIS A 70 -8.87 10.41 6.13
C HIS A 70 -9.01 11.18 7.44
N GLY A 71 -9.33 12.49 7.41
CA GLY A 71 -9.51 13.31 8.61
C GLY A 71 -8.29 13.34 9.53
N MET A 72 -7.08 13.19 8.96
CA MET A 72 -5.79 13.17 9.64
C MET A 72 -5.10 14.55 9.63
N LEU A 73 -5.75 15.58 9.05
CA LEU A 73 -5.31 16.98 9.14
C LEU A 73 -5.91 17.73 10.35
N SER A 74 -6.77 17.07 11.12
CA SER A 74 -7.42 17.63 12.31
C SER A 74 -7.08 16.79 13.53
N VAL A 75 -6.98 17.44 14.70
CA VAL A 75 -6.74 16.75 15.99
C VAL A 75 -7.94 15.88 16.40
N THR A 76 -9.14 16.25 15.94
CA THR A 76 -10.39 15.55 16.22
C THR A 76 -11.15 15.29 14.92
N GLY A 77 -12.05 14.30 14.91
CA GLY A 77 -12.91 14.03 13.77
C GLY A 77 -12.32 13.10 12.73
N SER A 78 -11.24 12.37 13.06
CA SER A 78 -10.77 11.26 12.23
C SER A 78 -11.89 10.20 12.12
N PRO A 79 -12.14 9.67 10.92
CA PRO A 79 -13.10 8.59 10.72
C PRO A 79 -12.76 7.39 11.59
N GLN A 80 -13.80 6.68 12.04
CA GLN A 80 -13.61 5.44 12.75
C GLN A 80 -13.12 4.35 11.78
N TRP A 81 -11.88 3.91 11.98
CA TRP A 81 -11.32 2.76 11.27
C TRP A 81 -12.02 1.47 11.72
N ARG A 82 -12.34 0.62 10.74
CA ARG A 82 -13.00 -0.68 10.97
C ARG A 82 -12.10 -1.80 10.48
N THR A 83 -12.17 -2.93 11.16
CA THR A 83 -11.61 -4.21 10.70
C THR A 83 -12.74 -5.15 10.36
N VAL A 84 -12.50 -6.07 9.43
CA VAL A 84 -13.40 -7.21 9.21
C VAL A 84 -13.24 -8.18 10.38
N SER A 85 -14.35 -8.55 11.02
CA SER A 85 -14.36 -9.61 12.04
C SER A 85 -13.92 -10.93 11.39
N GLY A 86 -12.95 -11.62 11.99
CA GLY A 86 -12.30 -12.80 11.38
C GLY A 86 -11.14 -12.46 10.43
N GLY A 87 -10.88 -11.17 10.20
CA GLY A 87 -9.77 -10.70 9.36
C GLY A 87 -10.07 -10.75 7.86
N SER A 88 -9.06 -10.45 7.05
CA SER A 88 -9.17 -10.38 5.60
C SER A 88 -9.51 -11.71 4.92
N ARG A 89 -9.12 -12.82 5.55
CA ARG A 89 -9.42 -14.18 5.10
C ARG A 89 -10.91 -14.37 4.80
N GLU A 90 -11.79 -13.77 5.60
CA GLU A 90 -13.23 -13.87 5.45
C GLU A 90 -13.74 -13.38 4.09
N TYR A 91 -13.31 -12.22 3.62
CA TYR A 91 -13.75 -11.74 2.30
C TYR A 91 -13.03 -12.47 1.17
N VAL A 92 -11.76 -12.87 1.35
CA VAL A 92 -11.02 -13.65 0.36
C VAL A 92 -11.71 -15.00 0.12
N GLU A 93 -12.10 -15.72 1.18
CA GLU A 93 -12.81 -16.98 1.06
C GLU A 93 -14.18 -16.84 0.40
N ARG A 94 -14.91 -15.75 0.70
CA ARG A 94 -16.20 -15.48 0.05
C ARG A 94 -16.05 -15.20 -1.43
N VAL A 95 -15.06 -14.40 -1.82
CA VAL A 95 -14.76 -14.12 -3.24
C VAL A 95 -14.33 -15.41 -3.94
N ALA A 96 -13.43 -16.19 -3.34
CA ALA A 96 -12.95 -17.45 -3.92
C ALA A 96 -14.07 -18.45 -4.23
N LYS A 97 -15.10 -18.52 -3.37
CA LYS A 97 -16.28 -19.39 -3.57
C LYS A 97 -17.15 -18.99 -4.77
N GLN A 98 -17.01 -17.77 -5.28
CA GLN A 98 -17.75 -17.27 -6.45
C GLN A 98 -16.96 -17.44 -7.76
N LEU A 99 -15.70 -17.89 -7.68
CA LEU A 99 -14.86 -18.09 -8.85
C LEU A 99 -15.02 -19.52 -9.38
N THR A 100 -15.03 -19.67 -10.71
CA THR A 100 -15.08 -20.98 -11.37
C THR A 100 -13.88 -21.86 -11.00
N ALA A 101 -12.71 -21.24 -10.79
CA ALA A 101 -11.51 -21.94 -10.36
C ALA A 101 -10.57 -20.99 -9.61
N VAL A 102 -9.88 -21.53 -8.61
CA VAL A 102 -8.76 -20.87 -7.93
C VAL A 102 -7.57 -21.83 -7.95
N ARG A 103 -6.48 -21.43 -8.60
CA ARG A 103 -5.26 -22.22 -8.70
C ARG A 103 -4.19 -21.65 -7.79
N THR A 104 -4.01 -22.28 -6.63
CA THR A 104 -2.89 -21.96 -5.72
C THR A 104 -1.66 -22.78 -6.11
N GLY A 105 -0.45 -22.28 -5.83
CA GLY A 105 0.78 -22.97 -6.21
C GLY A 105 1.05 -23.02 -7.72
N ALA A 106 0.40 -22.15 -8.50
CA ALA A 106 0.62 -22.01 -9.94
C ALA A 106 1.18 -20.63 -10.31
N PRO A 107 2.46 -20.32 -10.01
CA PRO A 107 3.05 -19.04 -10.38
C PRO A 107 3.02 -18.83 -11.89
N VAL A 108 2.44 -17.71 -12.33
CA VAL A 108 2.52 -17.29 -13.73
C VAL A 108 3.94 -16.78 -14.00
N ARG A 109 4.51 -17.19 -15.13
CA ARG A 109 5.85 -16.77 -15.57
C ARG A 109 5.80 -15.85 -16.78
N THR A 110 4.84 -16.05 -17.68
CA THR A 110 4.73 -15.21 -18.87
C THR A 110 3.27 -15.09 -19.31
N VAL A 111 2.92 -13.92 -19.83
CA VAL A 111 1.68 -13.62 -20.54
C VAL A 111 2.05 -13.24 -21.97
N VAL A 112 1.68 -14.08 -22.93
CA VAL A 112 1.85 -13.81 -24.37
C VAL A 112 0.52 -13.29 -24.91
N ARG A 113 0.54 -12.09 -25.48
CA ARG A 113 -0.67 -11.45 -26.02
C ARG A 113 -0.73 -11.62 -27.53
N HIS A 114 -1.89 -11.99 -28.03
CA HIS A 114 -2.21 -12.10 -29.45
C HIS A 114 -3.21 -11.00 -29.84
N ALA A 115 -3.69 -11.04 -31.08
CA ALA A 115 -4.63 -10.03 -31.58
C ALA A 115 -5.97 -10.01 -30.83
N SER A 116 -6.46 -11.18 -30.41
CA SER A 116 -7.79 -11.34 -29.79
C SER A 116 -7.80 -12.35 -28.63
N SER A 117 -6.63 -12.72 -28.12
CA SER A 117 -6.48 -13.72 -27.06
C SER A 117 -5.14 -13.54 -26.35
N ALA A 118 -4.95 -14.24 -25.24
CA ALA A 118 -3.66 -14.32 -24.55
C ALA A 118 -3.39 -15.76 -24.08
N ASP A 119 -2.11 -16.10 -24.01
CA ASP A 119 -1.63 -17.32 -23.37
C ASP A 119 -0.97 -16.97 -22.03
N VAL A 120 -1.43 -17.61 -20.97
CA VAL A 120 -0.84 -17.53 -19.63
C VAL A 120 0.02 -18.78 -19.41
N VAL A 121 1.32 -18.59 -19.26
CA VAL A 121 2.30 -19.67 -19.06
C VAL A 121 2.67 -19.73 -17.58
N THR A 122 2.43 -20.88 -16.96
CA THR A 122 2.78 -21.16 -15.55
C THR A 122 4.18 -21.76 -15.41
N GLU A 123 4.69 -21.79 -14.18
CA GLU A 123 6.05 -22.27 -13.87
C GLU A 123 6.33 -23.72 -14.27
N ASP A 124 5.32 -24.57 -14.24
CA ASP A 124 5.39 -25.96 -14.71
C ASP A 124 5.40 -26.09 -16.24
N GLY A 125 5.36 -24.97 -16.96
CA GLY A 125 5.33 -24.92 -18.42
C GLY A 125 3.93 -25.12 -19.02
N ALA A 126 2.89 -25.28 -18.20
CA ALA A 126 1.52 -25.36 -18.72
C ALA A 126 1.10 -24.03 -19.36
N VAL A 127 0.37 -24.13 -20.46
CA VAL A 127 -0.15 -22.99 -21.22
C VAL A 127 -1.66 -22.95 -21.08
N HIS A 128 -2.19 -21.79 -20.71
CA HIS A 128 -3.62 -21.54 -20.57
C HIS A 128 -4.03 -20.45 -21.56
N ALA A 129 -4.70 -20.86 -22.63
CA ALA A 129 -5.30 -19.93 -23.59
C ALA A 129 -6.56 -19.31 -23.00
N VAL A 130 -6.68 -17.98 -23.10
CA VAL A 130 -7.81 -17.18 -22.64
C VAL A 130 -8.12 -16.08 -23.65
N ASP A 131 -9.36 -15.61 -23.69
CA ASP A 131 -9.74 -14.48 -24.56
C ASP A 131 -9.17 -13.15 -24.04
N ALA A 132 -9.11 -13.00 -22.72
CA ALA A 132 -8.53 -11.83 -22.07
C ALA A 132 -7.93 -12.17 -20.70
N VAL A 133 -7.03 -11.30 -20.23
CA VAL A 133 -6.32 -11.46 -18.95
C VAL A 133 -6.33 -10.17 -18.14
N VAL A 134 -6.59 -10.28 -16.84
CA VAL A 134 -6.39 -9.20 -15.87
C VAL A 134 -5.12 -9.46 -15.06
N VAL A 135 -4.15 -8.56 -15.13
CA VAL A 135 -2.90 -8.63 -14.37
C VAL A 135 -3.06 -7.83 -13.08
N ALA A 136 -3.27 -8.54 -11.97
CA ALA A 136 -3.51 -7.99 -10.64
C ALA A 136 -2.31 -8.12 -9.68
N THR A 137 -1.09 -8.04 -10.21
CA THR A 137 0.18 -8.12 -9.47
C THR A 137 0.80 -6.73 -9.25
N HIS A 138 1.91 -6.64 -8.53
CA HIS A 138 2.67 -5.38 -8.46
C HIS A 138 3.16 -4.96 -9.88
N PRO A 139 3.27 -3.66 -10.19
CA PRO A 139 3.65 -3.18 -11.52
C PRO A 139 4.98 -3.75 -12.04
N ASP A 140 5.98 -3.90 -11.17
CA ASP A 140 7.26 -4.48 -11.51
C ASP A 140 7.13 -5.98 -11.84
N GLN A 141 6.26 -6.69 -11.12
CA GLN A 141 5.90 -8.08 -11.41
C GLN A 141 5.14 -8.16 -12.73
N ALA A 142 4.13 -7.32 -12.95
CA ALA A 142 3.38 -7.25 -14.19
C ALA A 142 4.31 -7.06 -15.40
N LEU A 143 5.29 -6.14 -15.32
CA LEU A 143 6.29 -5.97 -16.38
C LEU A 143 7.12 -7.23 -16.66
N ARG A 144 7.49 -7.99 -15.62
CA ARG A 144 8.20 -9.26 -15.79
C ARG A 144 7.33 -10.36 -16.40
N LEU A 145 6.02 -10.33 -16.16
CA LEU A 145 5.10 -11.30 -16.72
C LEU A 145 4.83 -11.03 -18.20
N LEU A 146 4.81 -9.78 -18.67
CA LEU A 146 4.45 -9.48 -20.06
C LEU A 146 5.54 -9.92 -21.05
N HIS A 147 5.16 -10.74 -22.03
CA HIS A 147 5.99 -10.97 -23.20
C HIS A 147 6.01 -9.70 -24.06
N ARG A 148 7.20 -9.11 -24.24
CA ARG A 148 7.43 -7.88 -25.02
C ARG A 148 6.53 -6.71 -24.56
N PRO A 149 6.75 -6.15 -23.37
CA PRO A 149 5.93 -5.02 -22.92
C PRO A 149 6.13 -3.80 -23.84
N THR A 150 5.09 -3.01 -24.04
CA THR A 150 5.17 -1.80 -24.88
C THR A 150 6.03 -0.72 -24.21
N GLY A 151 6.42 0.31 -24.96
CA GLY A 151 7.11 1.46 -24.38
C GLY A 151 6.26 2.17 -23.30
N GLN A 152 4.95 2.27 -23.53
CA GLN A 152 4.00 2.87 -22.58
C GLN A 152 3.86 2.03 -21.32
N GLU A 153 3.77 0.70 -21.43
CA GLU A 153 3.73 -0.20 -20.27
C GLU A 153 4.99 -0.06 -19.41
N ARG A 154 6.17 -0.02 -20.03
CA ARG A 154 7.44 0.18 -19.30
C ARG A 154 7.48 1.52 -18.60
N ALA A 155 7.06 2.59 -19.27
CA ALA A 155 7.05 3.93 -18.70
C ALA A 155 6.08 4.05 -17.51
N ALA A 156 4.87 3.50 -17.65
CA ALA A 156 3.85 3.58 -16.61
C ALA A 156 4.14 2.62 -15.45
N LEU A 157 4.27 1.33 -15.71
CA LEU A 157 4.45 0.32 -14.67
C LEU A 157 5.84 0.38 -14.02
N GLY A 158 6.86 0.84 -14.75
CA GLY A 158 8.24 0.95 -14.25
C GLY A 158 8.47 2.12 -13.30
N ALA A 159 7.51 3.05 -13.19
CA ALA A 159 7.60 4.19 -12.29
C ALA A 159 7.33 3.84 -10.82
N PHE A 160 6.72 2.69 -10.55
CA PHE A 160 6.35 2.27 -9.20
C PHE A 160 7.50 1.53 -8.51
N ARG A 161 7.78 1.90 -7.27
CA ARG A 161 8.82 1.28 -6.44
C ARG A 161 8.21 0.74 -5.15
N TYR A 162 8.90 -0.22 -4.55
CA TYR A 162 8.49 -0.86 -3.31
C TYR A 162 9.64 -0.90 -2.31
N SER A 163 9.32 -0.68 -1.03
CA SER A 163 10.21 -0.97 0.09
C SER A 163 9.92 -2.38 0.60
N ARG A 164 10.98 -3.11 0.95
CA ARG A 164 10.87 -4.45 1.55
C ARG A 164 10.99 -4.31 3.06
N ASN A 165 9.98 -4.78 3.78
CA ASN A 165 9.95 -4.75 5.25
C ASN A 165 9.85 -6.18 5.78
N GLU A 166 10.85 -6.58 6.56
CA GLU A 166 10.76 -7.81 7.33
C GLU A 166 9.66 -7.64 8.39
N THR A 167 8.80 -8.64 8.52
CA THR A 167 7.62 -8.56 9.37
C THR A 167 7.53 -9.77 10.27
N LEU A 168 7.43 -9.52 11.56
CA LEU A 168 7.38 -10.53 12.60
C LEU A 168 6.02 -10.48 13.28
N LEU A 169 5.29 -11.58 13.28
CA LEU A 169 4.21 -11.81 14.23
C LEU A 169 4.81 -12.47 15.48
N HIS A 170 4.64 -11.86 16.65
CA HIS A 170 5.24 -12.32 17.89
C HIS A 170 4.39 -12.01 19.11
N THR A 171 4.81 -12.54 20.25
CA THR A 171 4.14 -12.39 21.55
C THR A 171 4.93 -11.52 22.53
N ASP A 172 5.96 -10.83 22.03
CA ASP A 172 6.71 -9.85 22.79
C ASP A 172 6.00 -8.49 22.85
N ASP A 173 5.55 -8.06 24.04
CA ASP A 173 4.94 -6.75 24.23
C ASP A 173 5.94 -5.64 24.62
N GLY A 174 7.23 -5.99 24.76
CA GLY A 174 8.29 -5.05 25.13
C GLY A 174 8.53 -3.93 24.10
N LEU A 175 8.03 -4.11 22.88
CA LEU A 175 8.05 -3.10 21.81
C LEU A 175 6.81 -2.20 21.79
N LEU A 176 5.80 -2.48 22.61
CA LEU A 176 4.68 -1.56 22.82
C LEU A 176 5.05 -0.50 23.86
N PRO A 177 4.42 0.69 23.83
CA PRO A 177 4.66 1.72 24.83
C PRO A 177 4.46 1.21 26.27
N ARG A 178 5.39 1.56 27.17
CA ARG A 178 5.28 1.22 28.61
C ARG A 178 4.12 1.96 29.28
N ALA A 179 3.88 3.21 28.87
CA ALA A 179 2.75 3.98 29.35
C ALA A 179 1.45 3.46 28.72
N ALA A 180 0.56 2.90 29.54
CA ALA A 180 -0.70 2.29 29.08
C ALA A 180 -1.56 3.27 28.26
N GLY A 181 -1.57 4.57 28.63
CA GLY A 181 -2.31 5.61 27.89
C GLY A 181 -1.72 5.94 26.51
N ALA A 182 -0.47 5.58 26.25
CA ALA A 182 0.19 5.78 24.96
C ALA A 182 0.10 4.56 24.03
N ARG A 183 -0.32 3.38 24.55
CA ARG A 183 -0.49 2.18 23.73
C ARG A 183 -1.61 2.40 22.71
N ALA A 184 -1.23 2.45 21.44
CA ALA A 184 -2.14 2.58 20.31
C ALA A 184 -2.17 1.27 19.51
N SER A 185 -3.07 1.20 18.53
CA SER A 185 -3.06 0.07 17.59
C SER A 185 -1.77 0.04 16.78
N TRP A 186 -1.16 1.19 16.51
CA TRP A 186 0.05 1.37 15.71
C TRP A 186 1.04 2.17 16.55
N ASN A 187 2.24 1.64 16.79
CA ASN A 187 3.21 2.25 17.68
C ASN A 187 4.54 2.40 16.95
N TYR A 188 4.99 3.64 16.76
CA TYR A 188 6.24 3.94 16.08
C TYR A 188 7.39 4.01 17.08
N LEU A 189 8.49 3.31 16.80
CA LEU A 189 9.68 3.32 17.65
C LEU A 189 10.78 4.19 17.03
N MET A 190 11.12 5.27 17.71
CA MET A 190 12.36 6.04 17.45
C MET A 190 13.50 5.48 18.32
N PRO A 191 14.65 5.08 17.74
CA PRO A 191 15.79 4.61 18.51
C PRO A 191 16.42 5.70 19.39
N SER A 192 16.41 6.95 18.93
CA SER A 192 16.90 8.13 19.65
C SER A 192 16.11 9.38 19.24
N CYS A 193 16.22 10.45 20.02
CA CYS A 193 15.65 11.77 19.67
C CYS A 193 16.57 12.59 18.76
N ASP A 194 17.84 12.19 18.63
CA ASP A 194 18.92 13.01 18.05
C ASP A 194 19.24 12.69 16.59
N GLY A 195 18.54 11.73 15.96
CA GLY A 195 18.81 11.36 14.58
C GLY A 195 17.71 10.55 13.89
N PRO A 196 17.65 10.58 12.55
CA PRO A 196 16.70 9.78 11.79
C PRO A 196 17.00 8.28 11.95
N ALA A 197 15.96 7.46 12.05
CA ALA A 197 16.11 6.01 12.02
C ALA A 197 16.48 5.53 10.60
N ASP A 198 17.32 4.50 10.51
CA ASP A 198 17.71 3.90 9.21
C ASP A 198 16.55 3.13 8.56
N ALA A 199 15.63 2.60 9.38
CA ALA A 199 14.49 1.82 8.94
C ALA A 199 13.22 2.24 9.70
N VAL A 200 12.07 2.01 9.06
CA VAL A 200 10.77 2.11 9.75
C VAL A 200 10.64 0.97 10.76
N ARG A 201 10.26 1.32 11.99
CA ARG A 201 9.96 0.37 13.06
C ARG A 201 8.59 0.70 13.63
N VAL A 202 7.61 -0.09 13.24
CA VAL A 202 6.22 0.04 13.68
C VAL A 202 5.80 -1.29 14.27
N SER A 203 5.23 -1.23 15.47
CA SER A 203 4.62 -2.36 16.17
C SER A 203 3.11 -2.17 16.25
N TYR A 204 2.38 -3.09 15.62
CA TYR A 204 0.93 -3.14 15.62
C TYR A 204 0.45 -4.02 16.77
N ASP A 205 -0.30 -3.44 17.71
CA ASP A 205 -1.01 -4.20 18.74
C ASP A 205 -2.24 -4.85 18.08
N MET A 206 -2.13 -6.14 17.72
CA MET A 206 -3.16 -6.86 16.99
C MET A 206 -4.37 -7.18 17.87
N ASN A 207 -4.18 -7.38 19.17
CA ASN A 207 -5.28 -7.54 20.11
C ASN A 207 -6.19 -6.31 20.08
N ARG A 208 -5.59 -5.11 20.07
CA ARG A 208 -6.34 -3.86 19.96
C ARG A 208 -6.88 -3.62 18.55
N LEU A 209 -6.03 -3.76 17.52
CA LEU A 209 -6.36 -3.45 16.13
C LEU A 209 -7.46 -4.37 15.57
N GLN A 210 -7.36 -5.67 15.85
CA GLN A 210 -8.29 -6.68 15.35
C GLN A 210 -9.29 -7.19 16.39
N ARG A 211 -9.25 -6.66 17.62
CA ARG A 211 -10.09 -7.10 18.76
C ARG A 211 -9.93 -8.58 19.08
N LEU A 212 -8.71 -9.10 18.96
CA LEU A 212 -8.42 -10.51 19.28
C LEU A 212 -8.64 -10.74 20.78
N ARG A 213 -9.51 -11.70 21.11
CA ARG A 213 -9.79 -12.11 22.49
C ARG A 213 -8.74 -13.13 22.94
N SER A 214 -7.56 -12.63 23.31
CA SER A 214 -6.50 -13.45 23.87
C SER A 214 -5.82 -12.73 25.04
N PRO A 215 -5.50 -13.42 26.15
CA PRO A 215 -4.67 -12.84 27.21
C PRO A 215 -3.21 -12.67 26.76
N GLN A 216 -2.78 -13.39 25.72
CA GLN A 216 -1.45 -13.25 25.16
C GLN A 216 -1.42 -12.06 24.18
N PRO A 217 -0.40 -11.20 24.25
CA PRO A 217 -0.22 -10.15 23.26
C PRO A 217 0.13 -10.77 21.91
N HIS A 218 -0.49 -10.25 20.86
CA HIS A 218 -0.15 -10.52 19.47
C HIS A 218 0.30 -9.19 18.88
N VAL A 219 1.57 -9.13 18.52
CA VAL A 219 2.20 -7.92 18.00
C VAL A 219 2.79 -8.25 16.64
N VAL A 220 2.52 -7.38 15.67
CA VAL A 220 3.22 -7.42 14.38
C VAL A 220 4.24 -6.30 14.37
N THR A 221 5.52 -6.61 14.19
CA THR A 221 6.58 -5.59 14.12
C THR A 221 7.28 -5.61 12.77
N LEU A 222 7.46 -4.42 12.19
CA LEU A 222 8.27 -4.20 10.99
C LEU A 222 9.74 -3.95 11.37
N ASN A 223 10.66 -4.63 10.68
CA ASN A 223 12.11 -4.47 10.80
C ASN A 223 12.63 -4.50 12.25
N GLY A 224 12.11 -5.46 13.03
CA GLY A 224 12.37 -5.60 14.47
C GLY A 224 13.16 -6.84 14.87
N ALA A 225 13.82 -7.53 13.94
CA ALA A 225 14.55 -8.77 14.23
C ALA A 225 15.68 -8.60 15.25
N ASP A 226 16.25 -7.40 15.39
CA ASP A 226 17.25 -7.07 16.40
C ASP A 226 16.67 -6.86 17.81
N ARG A 227 15.33 -6.81 17.95
CA ARG A 227 14.64 -6.45 19.20
C ARG A 227 13.65 -7.49 19.70
N VAL A 228 13.07 -8.27 18.80
CA VAL A 228 12.11 -9.32 19.15
C VAL A 228 12.86 -10.59 19.54
N ALA A 229 12.59 -11.09 20.74
CA ALA A 229 13.17 -12.34 21.20
C ALA A 229 12.77 -13.51 20.26
N PRO A 230 13.74 -14.26 19.67
CA PRO A 230 13.45 -15.28 18.65
C PRO A 230 12.42 -16.34 19.06
N GLU A 231 12.43 -16.73 20.32
CA GLU A 231 11.50 -17.71 20.91
C GLU A 231 10.06 -17.21 21.04
N LYS A 232 9.84 -15.90 20.94
CA LYS A 232 8.51 -15.28 20.96
C LYS A 232 7.93 -15.08 19.55
N VAL A 233 8.69 -15.37 18.50
CA VAL A 233 8.24 -15.21 17.10
C VAL A 233 7.33 -16.38 16.70
N LEU A 234 6.12 -16.04 16.27
CA LEU A 234 5.12 -16.99 15.78
C LEU A 234 5.19 -17.16 14.26
N ALA A 235 5.49 -16.08 13.53
CA ALA A 235 5.64 -16.12 12.08
C ALA A 235 6.56 -15.00 11.59
N ARG A 236 7.23 -15.26 10.46
CA ARG A 236 8.10 -14.30 9.76
C ARG A 236 7.71 -14.26 8.28
N THR A 237 7.64 -13.05 7.74
CA THR A 237 7.41 -12.82 6.31
C THR A 237 8.10 -11.53 5.88
N VAL A 238 8.14 -11.28 4.57
CA VAL A 238 8.60 -10.00 4.01
C VAL A 238 7.47 -9.41 3.20
N TYR A 239 7.06 -8.19 3.55
CA TYR A 239 6.06 -7.44 2.80
C TYR A 239 6.72 -6.34 1.98
N GLU A 240 6.21 -6.16 0.76
CA GLU A 240 6.56 -5.07 -0.13
C GLU A 240 5.52 -3.95 0.01
N HIS A 241 5.95 -2.75 0.36
CA HIS A 241 5.07 -1.59 0.54
C HIS A 241 5.36 -0.53 -0.53
N PRO A 242 4.33 0.13 -1.10
CA PRO A 242 4.52 1.08 -2.18
C PRO A 242 5.28 2.33 -1.71
N VAL A 243 6.21 2.78 -2.54
CA VAL A 243 6.93 4.05 -2.37
C VAL A 243 6.33 5.06 -3.35
N TYR A 244 5.79 6.15 -2.80
CA TYR A 244 5.24 7.24 -3.61
C TYR A 244 6.30 8.27 -3.93
N THR A 245 6.51 8.50 -5.21
CA THR A 245 7.36 9.55 -5.75
C THR A 245 6.55 10.42 -6.70
N ALA A 246 7.13 11.55 -7.16
CA ALA A 246 6.46 12.39 -8.15
C ALA A 246 6.20 11.61 -9.45
N GLU A 247 7.15 10.75 -9.83
CA GLU A 247 7.07 9.89 -11.01
C GLU A 247 5.99 8.83 -10.87
N SER A 248 5.92 8.13 -9.72
CA SER A 248 4.91 7.08 -9.52
C SER A 248 3.49 7.65 -9.48
N VAL A 249 3.30 8.82 -8.87
CA VAL A 249 1.99 9.51 -8.85
C VAL A 249 1.62 10.01 -10.25
N ALA A 250 2.57 10.54 -11.02
CA ALA A 250 2.31 10.96 -12.40
C ALA A 250 1.97 9.76 -13.30
N ALA A 251 2.63 8.61 -13.11
CA ALA A 251 2.37 7.41 -13.88
C ALA A 251 0.95 6.85 -13.71
N GLN A 252 0.27 7.16 -12.60
CA GLN A 252 -1.12 6.72 -12.37
C GLN A 252 -2.08 7.20 -13.47
N SER A 253 -1.85 8.38 -14.07
CA SER A 253 -2.69 8.88 -15.16
C SER A 253 -2.51 8.13 -16.48
N LEU A 254 -1.43 7.35 -16.62
CA LEU A 254 -1.15 6.55 -17.80
C LEU A 254 -1.85 5.19 -17.76
N LEU A 255 -2.15 4.69 -16.55
CA LEU A 255 -2.67 3.34 -16.32
C LEU A 255 -3.96 3.02 -17.10
N PRO A 256 -4.98 3.91 -17.15
CA PRO A 256 -6.21 3.61 -17.91
C PRO A 256 -5.95 3.36 -19.40
N GLY A 257 -4.94 4.02 -19.97
CA GLY A 257 -4.57 3.87 -21.38
C GLY A 257 -3.79 2.58 -21.69
N LEU A 258 -3.40 1.80 -20.67
CA LEU A 258 -2.72 0.52 -20.87
C LEU A 258 -3.68 -0.63 -21.16
N ASN A 259 -4.96 -0.49 -20.77
CA ASN A 259 -5.93 -1.55 -20.96
C ASN A 259 -6.31 -1.67 -22.44
N THR A 260 -6.45 -2.91 -22.90
CA THR A 260 -6.90 -3.27 -24.24
C THR A 260 -8.08 -4.22 -24.15
N GLY A 261 -8.65 -4.65 -25.29
CA GLY A 261 -9.67 -5.70 -25.30
C GLY A 261 -9.17 -7.09 -24.88
N VAL A 262 -7.86 -7.27 -24.70
CA VAL A 262 -7.23 -8.57 -24.37
C VAL A 262 -6.49 -8.53 -23.04
N THR A 263 -6.04 -7.37 -22.57
CA THR A 263 -5.24 -7.25 -21.35
C THR A 263 -5.65 -6.02 -20.56
N ALA A 264 -5.92 -6.21 -19.28
CA ALA A 264 -6.18 -5.12 -18.35
C ALA A 264 -5.30 -5.24 -17.11
N PHE A 265 -5.05 -4.11 -16.45
CA PHE A 265 -4.23 -4.03 -15.24
C PHE A 265 -5.08 -3.62 -14.05
N ALA A 266 -4.84 -4.25 -12.91
CA ALA A 266 -5.48 -3.92 -11.65
C ALA A 266 -4.46 -3.98 -10.51
N GLY A 267 -4.76 -3.27 -9.42
CA GLY A 267 -3.96 -3.27 -8.21
C GLY A 267 -4.00 -1.91 -7.52
N ALA A 268 -3.66 -1.92 -6.24
CA ALA A 268 -3.76 -0.74 -5.38
C ALA A 268 -2.89 0.46 -5.83
N TYR A 269 -1.91 0.22 -6.72
CA TYR A 269 -1.09 1.26 -7.35
C TYR A 269 -1.87 2.21 -8.27
N HIS A 270 -3.15 1.92 -8.56
CA HIS A 270 -4.09 2.85 -9.22
C HIS A 270 -4.60 3.97 -8.30
N GLY A 271 -4.23 3.98 -7.01
CA GLY A 271 -4.61 4.99 -6.05
C GLY A 271 -3.58 5.12 -4.93
N TRP A 272 -4.03 5.24 -3.69
CA TRP A 272 -3.15 5.46 -2.53
C TRP A 272 -2.51 4.19 -1.98
N GLY A 273 -2.73 3.03 -2.62
CA GLY A 273 -2.09 1.77 -2.23
C GLY A 273 -2.88 1.00 -1.18
N PHE A 274 -4.16 1.31 -1.00
CA PHE A 274 -5.04 0.66 -0.02
C PHE A 274 -6.05 -0.30 -0.69
N HIS A 275 -6.77 -1.05 0.15
CA HIS A 275 -7.70 -2.10 -0.29
C HIS A 275 -8.80 -1.59 -1.22
N GLU A 276 -9.33 -0.38 -0.97
CA GLU A 276 -10.34 0.24 -1.83
C GLU A 276 -9.81 0.54 -3.22
N ASP A 277 -8.55 0.99 -3.33
CA ASP A 277 -7.91 1.23 -4.64
C ASP A 277 -7.75 -0.08 -5.41
N GLY A 278 -7.37 -1.16 -4.72
CA GLY A 278 -7.33 -2.51 -5.28
C GLY A 278 -8.70 -2.95 -5.80
N CYS A 279 -9.74 -2.86 -4.98
CA CYS A 279 -11.11 -3.22 -5.35
C CYS A 279 -11.61 -2.42 -6.55
N ARG A 280 -11.54 -1.09 -6.47
CA ARG A 280 -11.98 -0.17 -7.55
C ARG A 280 -11.24 -0.42 -8.85
N SER A 281 -9.93 -0.67 -8.80
CA SER A 281 -9.13 -0.99 -10.00
C SER A 281 -9.53 -2.33 -10.63
N GLY A 282 -9.88 -3.34 -9.82
CA GLY A 282 -10.38 -4.62 -10.33
C GLY A 282 -11.71 -4.47 -11.07
N VAL A 283 -12.64 -3.68 -10.52
CA VAL A 283 -13.91 -3.34 -11.19
C VAL A 283 -13.66 -2.58 -12.50
N ALA A 284 -12.73 -1.61 -12.49
CA ALA A 284 -12.38 -0.86 -13.70
C ALA A 284 -11.74 -1.75 -14.77
N ALA A 285 -10.86 -2.69 -14.39
CA ALA A 285 -10.25 -3.64 -15.30
C ALA A 285 -11.29 -4.58 -15.93
N ALA A 286 -12.21 -5.14 -15.12
CA ALA A 286 -13.30 -5.97 -15.61
C ALA A 286 -14.19 -5.20 -16.61
N ARG A 287 -14.56 -3.95 -16.30
CA ARG A 287 -15.32 -3.08 -17.19
C ARG A 287 -14.61 -2.78 -18.50
N SER A 288 -13.29 -2.58 -18.48
CA SER A 288 -12.52 -2.36 -19.71
C SER A 288 -12.50 -3.57 -20.66
N LEU A 289 -12.82 -4.76 -20.14
CA LEU A 289 -12.99 -5.99 -20.91
C LEU A 289 -14.48 -6.30 -21.22
N GLY A 290 -15.39 -5.35 -20.99
CA GLY A 290 -16.80 -5.47 -21.31
C GLY A 290 -17.68 -6.10 -20.24
N ALA A 291 -17.18 -6.37 -19.03
CA ALA A 291 -18.01 -6.85 -17.93
C ALA A 291 -18.83 -5.72 -17.28
N GLU A 292 -20.08 -6.00 -16.94
CA GLU A 292 -20.94 -5.10 -16.17
C GLU A 292 -20.94 -5.50 -14.68
N TRP A 293 -21.01 -4.51 -13.78
CA TRP A 293 -21.03 -4.67 -12.33
C TRP A 293 -22.24 -3.99 -11.73
#